data_AF-A0A1W9QRE4-F1
#
_entry.id   AF-A0A1W9QRE4-F1
#
_cell.length_a   1.000
_cell.length_b   1.000
_cell.length_c   1.000
_cell.angle_alpha   90.00
_cell.angle_beta   90.00
_cell.angle_gamma   90.00
#
_symmetry.space_group_name_H-M   'P 1'
#
loop_
_entity.id
_entity.type
_entity.pdbx_description
1 polymer ?
#
loop_
_entity_poly.entity_id
_entity_poly.type
_entity_poly.pdbx_seq_one_letter_code
_entity_poly.pdbx_strand_id
1 'polypeptide(L)'
;MLESDDGKIWIGTENGLNCLDPRTGKIKIFLHNPADSTTLSDNWINYLYQDRPGRILACTPTGVNVMNAQTGKVVQYKSSLAGLRNTPSNNINFIGQDSRGDFWVGSDFGVVRYDTTTRENVRYLNRPDDPVYLTTMLIMFMKMLIIKSGLALTMV
;
A
#
# COMPACT_ATOMS: atom_id res chain seq x y z
N MET A 1 1.14 -11.60 -3.25
CA MET A 1 0.02 -11.94 -4.16
C MET A 1 -1.27 -11.44 -3.53
N LEU A 2 -2.23 -11.02 -4.36
CA LEU A 2 -3.54 -10.47 -3.96
C LEU A 2 -4.59 -10.96 -4.97
N GLU A 3 -5.69 -11.52 -4.50
CA GLU A 3 -6.89 -11.72 -5.31
C GLU A 3 -7.79 -10.50 -5.14
N SER A 4 -8.19 -9.86 -6.24
CA SER A 4 -9.07 -8.69 -6.20
C SER A 4 -10.54 -9.08 -6.26
N ASP A 5 -11.43 -8.20 -5.80
CA ASP A 5 -12.89 -8.41 -5.76
C ASP A 5 -13.52 -8.81 -7.10
N ASP A 6 -12.87 -8.47 -8.23
CA ASP A 6 -13.30 -8.84 -9.58
C ASP A 6 -12.78 -10.23 -10.04
N GLY A 7 -12.15 -10.98 -9.13
CA GLY A 7 -11.61 -12.33 -9.36
C GLY A 7 -10.27 -12.37 -10.09
N LYS A 8 -9.60 -11.23 -10.31
CA LYS A 8 -8.25 -11.20 -10.90
C LYS A 8 -7.19 -11.48 -9.85
N ILE A 9 -6.10 -12.12 -10.28
CA ILE A 9 -4.97 -12.45 -9.40
C ILE A 9 -3.82 -11.51 -9.73
N TRP A 10 -3.41 -10.72 -8.74
CA TRP A 10 -2.30 -9.77 -8.81
C TRP A 10 -1.08 -10.32 -8.09
N ILE A 11 0.05 -10.35 -8.79
CA ILE A 11 1.31 -10.91 -8.32
C ILE A 11 2.39 -9.86 -8.48
N GLY A 12 2.87 -9.35 -7.35
CA GLY A 12 4.06 -8.53 -7.28
C GLY A 12 5.31 -9.41 -7.37
N THR A 13 6.27 -8.98 -8.16
CA THR A 13 7.56 -9.66 -8.35
C THR A 13 8.69 -8.63 -8.33
N GLU A 14 9.94 -9.08 -8.44
CA GLU A 14 11.09 -8.20 -8.70
C GLU A 14 11.09 -7.63 -10.13
N ASN A 15 10.33 -8.25 -11.04
CA ASN A 15 10.23 -7.90 -12.45
C ASN A 15 8.83 -7.36 -12.83
N GLY A 16 8.24 -6.59 -11.91
CA GLY A 16 6.98 -5.88 -12.14
C GLY A 16 5.75 -6.54 -11.55
N LEU A 17 4.61 -5.97 -11.92
CA LEU A 17 3.29 -6.40 -11.46
C LEU A 17 2.60 -7.22 -12.54
N ASN A 18 2.20 -8.44 -12.17
CA ASN A 18 1.52 -9.38 -13.05
C ASN A 18 0.05 -9.44 -12.66
N CYS A 19 -0.84 -9.39 -13.63
CA CYS A 19 -2.28 -9.53 -13.46
C CYS A 19 -2.76 -10.70 -14.31
N LEU A 20 -3.19 -11.77 -13.66
CA LEU A 20 -3.80 -12.94 -14.28
C LEU A 20 -5.32 -12.78 -14.20
N ASP A 21 -5.99 -12.93 -15.35
CA ASP A 21 -7.43 -13.17 -15.42
C ASP A 21 -7.67 -14.69 -15.48
N PRO A 22 -8.13 -15.34 -14.39
CA PRO A 22 -8.32 -16.79 -14.35
C PRO A 22 -9.39 -17.28 -15.32
N ARG A 23 -10.32 -16.41 -15.73
CA ARG A 23 -11.42 -16.77 -16.65
C ARG A 23 -10.92 -16.95 -18.07
N THR A 24 -9.90 -16.19 -18.46
CA THR A 24 -9.35 -16.20 -19.83
C THR A 24 -7.95 -16.78 -19.92
N GLY A 25 -7.27 -16.98 -18.79
CA GLY A 25 -5.87 -17.40 -18.70
C GLY A 25 -4.87 -16.32 -19.15
N LYS A 26 -5.34 -15.10 -19.44
CA LYS A 26 -4.48 -14.01 -19.93
C LYS A 26 -3.70 -13.38 -18.79
N ILE A 27 -2.41 -13.15 -19.03
CA ILE A 27 -1.52 -12.42 -18.13
C ILE A 27 -1.19 -11.07 -18.75
N LYS A 28 -1.37 -10.00 -17.97
CA LYS A 28 -0.90 -8.66 -18.29
C LYS A 28 0.23 -8.28 -17.33
N ILE A 29 1.34 -7.81 -17.88
CA ILE A 29 2.51 -7.40 -17.11
C ILE A 29 2.61 -5.88 -17.16
N PHE A 30 2.75 -5.26 -15.99
CA PHE A 30 3.02 -3.83 -15.83
C PHE A 30 4.45 -3.66 -15.37
N LEU A 31 5.21 -2.82 -16.07
CA LEU A 31 6.62 -2.56 -15.84
C LEU A 31 6.86 -1.07 -15.61
N HIS A 32 7.97 -0.75 -14.99
CA HIS A 32 8.51 0.60 -14.90
C HIS A 32 9.09 1.04 -16.25
N ASN A 33 8.70 2.23 -16.71
CA ASN A 33 9.36 2.94 -17.78
C ASN A 33 9.79 4.32 -17.25
N PRO A 34 11.10 4.62 -17.16
CA PRO A 34 11.58 5.90 -16.63
C PRO A 34 11.17 7.10 -17.49
N ALA A 35 10.82 6.90 -18.76
CA ALA A 35 10.35 7.94 -19.66
C ALA A 35 8.82 8.18 -19.58
N ASP A 36 8.07 7.35 -18.85
CA ASP A 36 6.61 7.42 -18.77
C ASP A 36 6.13 7.35 -17.31
N SER A 37 5.68 8.50 -16.79
CA SER A 37 5.17 8.65 -15.42
C SER A 37 3.83 7.96 -15.16
N THR A 38 3.19 7.40 -16.19
CA THR A 38 1.94 6.63 -16.08
C THR A 38 2.16 5.12 -15.92
N THR A 39 3.42 4.70 -15.79
CA THR A 39 3.84 3.31 -15.53
C THR A 39 4.17 3.09 -14.05
N LEU A 40 4.72 1.93 -13.66
CA LEU A 40 5.17 1.72 -12.28
C LEU A 40 6.34 2.65 -11.93
N SER A 41 6.50 2.98 -10.65
CA SER A 41 7.64 3.76 -10.14
C SER A 41 8.92 2.93 -9.94
N ASP A 42 8.78 1.61 -9.86
CA ASP A 42 9.86 0.61 -9.78
C ASP A 42 9.28 -0.75 -10.21
N ASN A 43 10.11 -1.70 -10.64
CA ASN A 43 9.67 -3.06 -10.95
C ASN A 43 9.54 -3.92 -9.70
N TRP A 44 10.24 -3.60 -8.61
CA TRP A 44 10.20 -4.40 -7.41
C TRP A 44 8.93 -4.11 -6.60
N ILE A 45 7.96 -5.03 -6.67
CA ILE A 45 6.70 -4.95 -5.93
C ILE A 45 6.81 -5.74 -4.63
N ASN A 46 6.84 -5.04 -3.51
CA ASN A 46 6.96 -5.63 -2.16
C ASN A 46 5.61 -5.96 -1.53
N TYR A 47 4.58 -5.17 -1.86
CA TYR A 47 3.27 -5.31 -1.22
C TYR A 47 2.14 -4.93 -2.17
N LEU A 48 1.01 -5.62 -2.02
CA LEU A 48 -0.21 -5.37 -2.78
C LEU A 48 -1.39 -5.19 -1.85
N TYR A 49 -2.25 -4.24 -2.16
CA TYR A 49 -3.48 -3.96 -1.43
C TYR A 49 -4.59 -3.52 -2.40
N GLN A 50 -5.83 -3.92 -2.15
CA GLN A 50 -7.00 -3.37 -2.84
C GLN A 50 -7.70 -2.39 -1.92
N ASP A 51 -7.90 -1.16 -2.38
CA ASP A 51 -8.65 -0.16 -1.61
C ASP A 51 -10.17 -0.28 -1.82
N ARG A 52 -10.95 0.48 -1.04
CA ARG A 52 -12.42 0.35 -1.07
C ARG A 52 -13.06 0.63 -2.45
N PRO A 53 -12.56 1.59 -3.26
CA PRO A 53 -12.98 1.74 -4.65
C PRO A 53 -12.55 0.61 -5.60
N GLY A 54 -11.84 -0.41 -5.12
CA GLY A 54 -11.36 -1.53 -5.91
C GLY A 54 -10.07 -1.27 -6.69
N ARG A 55 -9.34 -0.18 -6.40
CA ARG A 55 -8.05 0.13 -7.03
C ARG A 55 -6.96 -0.72 -6.39
N ILE A 56 -5.96 -1.08 -7.19
CA ILE A 56 -4.83 -1.88 -6.72
C ILE A 56 -3.67 -0.95 -6.38
N LEU A 57 -3.20 -1.03 -5.15
CA LEU A 57 -2.01 -0.36 -4.66
C LEU A 57 -0.83 -1.33 -4.77
N ALA A 58 0.13 -1.01 -5.61
CA ALA A 58 1.38 -1.75 -5.78
C ALA A 58 2.54 -0.97 -5.20
N CYS A 59 3.14 -1.52 -4.15
CA CYS A 59 4.11 -0.80 -3.34
C CYS A 59 5.51 -1.24 -3.70
N THR A 60 6.37 -0.26 -3.87
CA THR A 60 7.76 -0.45 -4.25
C THR A 60 8.68 0.26 -3.26
N PRO A 61 9.99 0.00 -3.29
CA PRO A 61 10.95 0.76 -2.50
C PRO A 61 10.90 2.28 -2.74
N THR A 62 10.38 2.72 -3.90
CA THR A 62 10.35 4.12 -4.33
C THR A 62 9.01 4.83 -4.11
N GLY A 63 7.95 4.09 -3.77
CA GLY A 63 6.64 4.68 -3.52
C GLY A 63 5.46 3.72 -3.64
N VAL A 64 4.26 4.31 -3.75
CA VAL A 64 3.01 3.57 -3.94
C VAL A 64 2.45 3.86 -5.33
N ASN A 65 2.13 2.82 -6.08
CA ASN A 65 1.54 2.90 -7.41
C ASN A 65 0.06 2.57 -7.29
N VAL A 66 -0.82 3.53 -7.55
CA VAL A 66 -2.27 3.28 -7.58
C VAL A 66 -2.67 2.94 -9.01
N MET A 67 -2.98 1.67 -9.21
CA MET A 67 -3.43 1.12 -10.47
C MET A 67 -4.94 1.31 -10.60
N ASN A 68 -5.36 1.94 -11.69
CA ASN A 68 -6.73 1.83 -12.13
C ASN A 68 -6.93 0.48 -12.81
N ALA A 69 -7.66 -0.44 -12.17
CA ALA A 69 -7.84 -1.81 -12.66
C ALA A 69 -8.60 -1.89 -14.00
N GLN A 70 -9.44 -0.90 -14.32
CA GLN A 70 -10.22 -0.88 -15.57
C GLN A 70 -9.39 -0.43 -16.77
N THR A 71 -8.58 0.61 -16.60
CA THR A 71 -7.79 1.23 -17.69
C THR A 71 -6.34 0.75 -17.73
N GLY A 72 -5.85 0.19 -16.63
CA GLY A 72 -4.44 -0.19 -16.44
C GLY A 72 -3.49 1.00 -16.24
N LYS A 73 -4.00 2.24 -16.15
CA LYS A 73 -3.17 3.42 -15.90
C LYS A 73 -2.70 3.46 -14.45
N VAL A 74 -1.47 3.92 -14.26
CA VAL A 74 -0.86 4.09 -12.94
C VAL A 74 -0.85 5.56 -12.56
N VAL A 75 -1.33 5.85 -11.36
CA VAL A 75 -1.01 7.10 -10.67
C VAL A 75 0.11 6.79 -9.69
N GLN A 76 1.30 7.31 -9.99
CA GLN A 76 2.46 7.18 -9.10
C GLN A 76 2.31 8.17 -7.95
N TYR A 77 2.04 7.66 -6.76
CA TYR A 77 2.28 8.40 -5.53
C TYR A 77 3.75 8.18 -5.16
N LYS A 78 4.63 8.81 -5.96
CA LYS A 78 6.05 8.89 -5.65
C LYS A 78 6.15 9.52 -4.29
N SER A 79 6.65 8.76 -3.35
CA SER A 79 6.67 9.27 -2.01
C SER A 79 7.99 9.96 -1.71
N SER A 80 7.88 11.09 -1.02
CA SER A 80 8.85 11.47 -0.01
C SER A 80 8.83 10.55 1.23
N LEU A 81 8.47 9.25 1.06
CA LEU A 81 9.09 8.10 1.75
C LEU A 81 10.60 8.12 1.55
N ALA A 82 11.16 9.11 0.83
CA ALA A 82 12.52 9.61 1.01
C ALA A 82 13.03 9.72 2.45
N GLY A 83 12.19 9.98 3.46
CA GLY A 83 12.64 9.84 4.85
C GLY A 83 12.72 8.40 5.40
N LEU A 84 12.36 7.39 4.60
CA LEU A 84 12.71 5.99 4.78
C LEU A 84 13.90 5.60 3.87
N ARG A 85 14.42 6.48 2.99
CA ARG A 85 15.49 6.13 2.02
C ARG A 85 16.85 5.80 2.64
N ASN A 86 16.99 5.82 3.97
CA ASN A 86 18.26 5.56 4.66
C ASN A 86 18.29 4.26 5.47
N THR A 87 17.39 3.32 5.19
CA THR A 87 17.40 2.03 5.89
C THR A 87 17.54 0.87 4.92
N PRO A 88 18.54 -0.02 5.10
CA PRO A 88 18.78 -1.17 4.23
C PRO A 88 17.59 -2.16 4.11
N SER A 89 16.57 -2.01 4.94
CA SER A 89 15.36 -2.84 4.99
C SER A 89 14.09 -1.97 4.98
N ASN A 90 13.73 -1.40 3.82
CA ASN A 90 12.45 -0.70 3.62
C ASN A 90 11.29 -1.68 3.40
N ASN A 91 11.18 -2.69 4.25
CA ASN A 91 10.07 -3.63 4.19
C ASN A 91 8.80 -2.91 4.66
N ILE A 92 7.89 -2.70 3.72
CA ILE A 92 6.53 -2.29 4.05
C ILE A 92 5.82 -3.53 4.61
N ASN A 93 5.48 -3.48 5.88
CA ASN A 93 4.87 -4.60 6.60
C ASN A 93 3.35 -4.59 6.50
N PHE A 94 2.75 -3.41 6.37
CA PHE A 94 1.30 -3.28 6.21
C PHE A 94 0.91 -2.03 5.44
N ILE A 95 -0.24 -2.12 4.79
CA ILE A 95 -1.00 -0.96 4.31
C ILE A 95 -2.46 -1.13 4.71
N GLY A 96 -3.06 -0.06 5.21
CA GLY A 96 -4.48 0.00 5.51
C GLY A 96 -5.08 1.34 5.11
N GLN A 97 -6.37 1.34 4.80
CA GLN A 97 -7.13 2.55 4.53
C GLN A 97 -8.09 2.84 5.69
N ASP A 98 -8.07 4.06 6.23
CA ASP A 98 -9.02 4.47 7.26
C ASP A 98 -10.37 4.91 6.68
N SER A 99 -11.33 5.24 7.57
CA SER A 99 -12.68 5.65 7.16
C SER A 99 -12.74 6.99 6.41
N ARG A 100 -11.69 7.82 6.50
CA ARG A 100 -11.57 9.08 5.76
C ARG A 100 -10.93 8.88 4.38
N GLY A 101 -10.44 7.66 4.11
CA GLY A 101 -9.79 7.31 2.85
C GLY A 101 -8.27 7.48 2.88
N ASP A 102 -7.69 7.91 4.01
CA ASP A 102 -6.25 8.05 4.17
C ASP A 102 -5.57 6.69 4.23
N PHE A 103 -4.36 6.64 3.66
CA PHE A 103 -3.55 5.43 3.67
C PHE A 103 -2.56 5.46 4.82
N TRP A 104 -2.46 4.35 5.52
CA TRP A 104 -1.51 4.12 6.59
C TRP A 104 -0.54 3.04 6.14
N VAL A 105 0.75 3.36 6.17
CA VAL A 105 1.83 2.47 5.72
C VAL A 105 2.74 2.21 6.91
N GLY A 106 2.86 0.94 7.30
CA GLY A 106 3.80 0.52 8.33
C GLY A 106 5.08 -0.04 7.75
N SER A 107 6.18 0.28 8.40
CA SER A 107 7.51 -0.26 8.14
C SER A 107 8.17 -0.64 9.46
N ASP A 108 9.34 -1.28 9.39
CA ASP A 108 10.18 -1.58 10.55
C ASP A 108 10.57 -0.33 11.37
N PHE A 109 10.49 0.86 10.76
CA PHE A 109 10.92 2.14 11.36
C PHE A 109 9.76 3.04 11.82
N GLY A 110 8.53 2.55 11.72
CA GLY A 110 7.34 3.27 12.17
C GLY A 110 6.25 3.36 11.10
N VAL A 111 5.32 4.30 11.31
CA VAL A 111 4.10 4.41 10.53
C VAL A 111 4.05 5.75 9.82
N VAL A 112 3.64 5.74 8.56
CA VAL A 112 3.38 6.93 7.76
C VAL A 112 1.90 6.97 7.42
N ARG A 113 1.23 8.10 7.70
CA ARG A 113 -0.09 8.40 7.16
C ARG A 113 0.07 9.28 5.93
N TYR A 114 -0.49 8.85 4.81
CA TYR A 114 -0.65 9.65 3.60
C TYR A 114 -2.05 10.26 3.59
N ASP A 115 -2.09 11.58 3.72
CA ASP A 115 -3.32 12.35 3.62
C ASP A 115 -3.73 12.45 2.16
N THR A 116 -4.86 11.85 1.81
CA THR A 116 -5.30 11.82 0.40
C THR A 116 -5.85 13.16 -0.07
N THR A 117 -6.22 14.05 0.85
CA THR A 117 -6.77 15.37 0.54
C THR A 117 -5.64 16.36 0.29
N THR A 118 -4.70 16.48 1.23
CA THR A 118 -3.58 17.42 1.11
C THR A 118 -2.43 16.86 0.28
N ARG A 119 -2.40 15.54 0.05
CA ARG A 119 -1.30 14.79 -0.58
C ARG A 119 0.01 14.87 0.22
N GLU A 120 -0.09 15.08 1.52
CA GLU A 120 1.05 15.20 2.43
C GLU A 120 1.27 13.93 3.26
N ASN A 121 2.49 13.76 3.77
CA ASN A 121 2.86 12.65 4.64
C ASN A 121 2.99 13.14 6.08
N VAL A 122 2.32 12.46 7.02
CA VAL A 122 2.54 12.61 8.45
C VAL A 122 3.27 11.37 8.97
N ARG A 123 4.42 11.58 9.62
CA ARG A 123 5.31 10.51 10.10
C ARG A 123 5.15 10.29 11.60
N TYR A 124 5.02 9.03 11.98
CA TYR A 124 5.04 8.57 13.35
C TYR A 124 6.24 7.63 13.49
N LEU A 125 7.39 8.19 13.87
CA LEU A 125 8.65 7.44 14.01
C LEU A 125 8.58 6.52 15.22
N ASN A 126 9.24 5.36 15.10
CA ASN A 126 9.44 4.46 16.21
C ASN A 126 10.37 5.12 17.24
N ARG A 127 9.81 5.56 18.37
CA ARG A 127 10.56 5.96 19.56
C ARG A 127 10.24 4.93 20.64
N PRO A 128 11.19 4.06 21.01
CA PRO A 128 10.98 3.01 22.02
C PRO A 128 10.46 3.55 23.36
N ASP A 129 10.75 4.82 23.62
CA ASP A 129 10.43 5.53 24.87
C ASP A 129 9.09 6.28 24.80
N ASP A 130 8.40 6.24 23.64
CA ASP A 130 7.16 6.99 23.41
C ASP A 130 5.93 6.07 23.60
N PRO A 131 5.17 6.20 24.71
CA PRO A 131 4.00 5.36 24.98
C PRO A 131 2.89 5.50 23.92
N VAL A 132 2.90 6.58 23.11
CA VAL A 132 1.98 6.73 21.97
C VAL A 132 2.23 5.65 20.91
N TYR A 133 3.46 5.15 20.78
CA TYR A 133 3.83 4.13 19.79
C TYR A 133 3.18 2.77 20.06
N LEU A 134 3.28 2.25 21.30
CA LEU A 134 2.65 0.99 21.70
C LEU A 134 1.13 1.06 21.60
N THR A 135 0.55 2.21 21.96
CA THR A 135 -0.88 2.45 21.90
C THR A 135 -1.37 2.53 20.45
N THR A 136 -0.60 3.17 19.56
CA THR A 136 -0.92 3.26 18.12
C THR A 136 -0.78 1.91 17.44
N MET A 137 0.27 1.14 17.75
CA MET A 137 0.43 -0.23 17.26
C MET A 137 -0.73 -1.11 17.72
N LEU A 138 -1.11 -1.07 19.00
CA LEU A 138 -2.25 -1.84 19.52
C LEU A 138 -3.58 -1.41 18.88
N ILE A 139 -3.83 -0.11 18.72
CA ILE A 139 -5.05 0.40 18.04
C ILE A 139 -5.07 -0.02 16.58
N MET A 140 -3.94 -0.02 15.88
CA MET A 140 -3.85 -0.49 14.50
C MET A 140 -4.02 -2.00 14.38
N PHE A 141 -3.45 -2.78 15.31
CA PHE A 141 -3.69 -4.22 15.41
C PHE A 141 -5.16 -4.52 15.70
N MET A 142 -5.79 -3.79 16.62
CA MET A 142 -7.22 -3.91 16.96
C MET A 142 -8.10 -3.52 15.77
N LYS A 143 -7.80 -2.41 15.08
CA LYS A 143 -8.51 -2.00 13.86
C LYS A 143 -8.34 -3.01 12.74
N MET A 144 -7.16 -3.62 12.60
CA MET A 144 -6.90 -4.69 11.64
C MET A 144 -7.70 -5.96 11.97
N LEU A 145 -7.79 -6.32 13.25
CA LEU A 145 -8.65 -7.42 13.74
C LEU A 145 -10.12 -7.13 13.46
N ILE A 146 -10.58 -5.91 13.69
CA ILE A 146 -11.96 -5.46 13.42
C ILE A 146 -12.28 -5.49 11.92
N ILE A 147 -11.38 -5.00 11.07
CA ILE A 147 -11.55 -5.00 9.62
C ILE A 147 -11.55 -6.43 9.06
N LYS A 148 -10.74 -7.35 9.62
CA LYS A 148 -10.73 -8.77 9.23
C LYS A 148 -11.91 -9.58 9.79
N SER A 149 -12.52 -9.17 10.90
CA SER A 149 -13.60 -9.93 11.58
C SER A 149 -15.00 -9.38 11.35
N GLY A 150 -15.16 -8.22 10.71
CA GLY A 150 -16.46 -7.60 10.45
C GLY A 150 -17.17 -7.05 11.70
N LEU A 151 -16.49 -7.01 12.85
CA LEU A 151 -17.07 -6.56 14.12
C LEU A 151 -16.86 -5.06 14.32
N ALA A 152 -17.91 -4.27 14.16
CA ALA A 152 -17.89 -2.85 14.54
C ALA A 152 -17.85 -2.72 16.07
N LEU A 153 -16.80 -2.10 16.62
CA LEU A 153 -16.79 -1.64 18.00
C LEU A 153 -17.09 -0.15 18.05
N THR A 154 -18.23 0.20 18.63
CA THR A 154 -18.51 1.54 19.15
C THR A 154 -17.62 1.73 20.39
N MET A 155 -16.64 2.64 20.30
CA MET A 155 -15.88 3.05 21.49
C MET A 155 -16.70 4.07 22.28
N VAL A 156 -16.87 3.82 23.58
CA VAL A 156 -17.28 4.80 24.61
C VAL A 156 -16.01 5.28 25.31
#